data_AF-A0A536UX75-F1
#
_entry.id   AF-A0A536UX75-F1
#
_cell.length_a   1.000
_cell.length_b   1.000
_cell.length_c   1.000
_cell.angle_alpha   90.00
_cell.angle_beta   90.00
_cell.angle_gamma   90.00
#
_symmetry.space_group_name_H-M   'P 1'
#
loop_
_entity.id
_entity.type
_entity.pdbx_description
1 polymer ?
#
loop_
_entity_poly.entity_id
_entity_poly.type
_entity_poly.pdbx_seq_one_letter_code
_entity_poly.pdbx_strand_id
1 'polypeptide(L)'
;GCISVVPQQGWMGCNAEVGYWIGQAHWGRGITSEALQLVTGWAWDAQPALTRLFAPIFAWNAASQRVAAKCGYVKEAELPRSAIKAGRVIDRVQYAAYRPH
;
A
#
# COMPACT_ATOMS: atom_id res chain seq x y z
N GLY A 1 0.39 10.94 11.43
CA GLY A 1 0.35 9.81 10.48
C GLY A 1 1.04 10.24 9.20
N CYS A 2 1.24 9.33 8.25
CA CYS A 2 1.79 9.61 6.93
C CYS A 2 1.10 8.71 5.91
N ILE A 3 0.94 9.22 4.69
CA ILE A 3 0.63 8.46 3.50
C ILE A 3 1.51 8.97 2.35
N SER A 4 2.08 8.06 1.56
CA SER A 4 3.02 8.39 0.49
C SER A 4 2.71 7.59 -0.77
N VAL A 5 3.03 8.19 -1.92
CA VAL A 5 3.02 7.53 -3.23
C VAL A 5 4.39 7.74 -3.86
N VAL A 6 5.05 6.66 -4.26
CA VAL A 6 6.40 6.69 -4.83
C VAL A 6 6.39 6.00 -6.20
N PRO A 7 6.30 6.79 -7.30
CA PRO A 7 6.37 6.25 -8.65
C PRO A 7 7.68 5.51 -8.92
N GLN A 8 7.56 4.38 -9.61
CA GLN A 8 8.71 3.62 -10.10
C GLN A 8 9.18 4.18 -11.45
N GLN A 9 10.35 3.75 -11.91
CA GLN A 9 10.97 4.26 -13.14
C GLN A 9 11.31 3.12 -14.11
N GLY A 10 11.67 3.47 -15.35
CA GLY A 10 12.04 2.52 -16.39
C GLY A 10 10.91 1.55 -16.73
N TRP A 11 11.22 0.26 -16.85
CA TRP A 11 10.24 -0.78 -17.19
C TRP A 11 9.12 -0.93 -16.14
N MET A 12 9.33 -0.44 -14.90
CA MET A 12 8.33 -0.42 -13.84
C MET A 12 7.49 0.87 -13.82
N GLY A 13 7.66 1.81 -14.76
CA GLY A 13 7.07 3.16 -14.72
C GLY A 13 5.54 3.25 -14.65
N CYS A 14 4.82 2.15 -14.92
CA CYS A 14 3.37 2.06 -14.69
C CYS A 14 2.97 1.72 -13.25
N ASN A 15 3.94 1.60 -12.33
CA ASN A 15 3.74 1.23 -10.94
C ASN A 15 4.10 2.38 -10.00
N ALA A 16 3.40 2.47 -8.87
CA ALA A 16 3.83 3.29 -7.75
C ALA A 16 3.63 2.55 -6.42
N GLU A 17 4.58 2.72 -5.50
CA GLU A 17 4.48 2.18 -4.14
C GLU A 17 3.62 3.11 -3.27
N VAL A 18 2.68 2.56 -2.52
CA VAL A 18 1.88 3.29 -1.54
C VAL A 18 2.24 2.83 -0.14
N GLY A 19 2.71 3.76 0.68
CA GLY A 19 3.02 3.56 2.10
C GLY A 19 2.05 4.32 2.98
N TYR A 20 1.65 3.76 4.11
CA TYR A 20 0.82 4.46 5.09
C TYR A 20 1.07 4.02 6.53
N TRP A 21 0.93 4.97 7.46
CA TRP A 21 1.03 4.74 8.88
C TRP A 21 0.24 5.79 9.66
N ILE A 22 -0.36 5.41 10.79
CA ILE A 22 -0.95 6.36 11.72
C ILE A 22 -0.65 5.94 13.16
N GLY A 23 -0.51 6.94 14.03
CA GLY A 23 -0.28 6.73 15.46
C GLY A 23 -1.45 5.98 16.11
N GLN A 24 -1.13 5.17 17.12
CA GLN A 24 -2.07 4.26 17.78
C GLN A 24 -3.32 4.96 18.34
N ALA A 25 -3.18 6.21 18.81
CA ALA A 25 -4.30 7.02 19.31
C ALA A 25 -5.44 7.23 18.28
N HIS A 26 -5.16 7.01 17.00
CA HIS A 26 -6.09 7.24 15.88
C HIS A 26 -6.54 5.93 15.20
N TRP A 27 -6.17 4.76 15.74
CA TRP A 27 -6.59 3.47 15.20
C TRP A 27 -8.10 3.25 15.38
N GLY A 28 -8.69 2.43 14.51
CA GLY A 28 -10.11 2.06 14.58
C GLY A 28 -11.11 3.13 14.12
N ARG A 29 -10.64 4.31 13.71
CA ARG A 29 -11.48 5.45 13.32
C ARG A 29 -11.69 5.61 11.80
N GLY A 30 -11.22 4.66 10.99
CA GLY A 30 -11.35 4.72 9.53
C GLY A 30 -10.40 5.69 8.80
N ILE A 31 -9.70 6.57 9.53
CA ILE A 31 -8.83 7.63 8.97
C ILE A 31 -7.84 7.10 7.92
N THR A 32 -7.17 5.98 8.19
CA THR A 32 -6.20 5.42 7.22
C THR A 32 -6.87 4.90 5.96
N SER A 33 -8.07 4.31 6.06
CA SER A 33 -8.81 3.84 4.89
C SER A 33 -9.30 4.99 4.02
N GLU A 34 -9.79 6.06 4.64
CA GLU A 34 -10.20 7.28 3.94
C GLU A 34 -9.01 7.94 3.23
N ALA A 35 -7.90 8.14 3.95
CA ALA A 35 -6.68 8.68 3.37
C ALA A 35 -6.17 7.82 2.20
N LEU A 36 -6.18 6.49 2.34
CA LEU A 36 -5.75 5.58 1.28
C LEU A 36 -6.65 5.64 0.05
N GLN A 37 -7.97 5.74 0.22
CA GLN A 37 -8.90 5.91 -0.90
C GLN A 37 -8.67 7.24 -1.64
N LEU A 38 -8.55 8.35 -0.91
CA LEU A 38 -8.31 9.67 -1.48
C LEU A 38 -7.00 9.73 -2.26
N VAL A 39 -5.92 9.21 -1.67
CA VAL A 39 -4.60 9.19 -2.32
C VAL A 39 -4.57 8.25 -3.51
N THR A 40 -5.29 7.13 -3.45
CA THR A 40 -5.44 6.21 -4.59
C THR A 40 -6.10 6.91 -5.78
N GLY A 41 -7.22 7.61 -5.55
CA GLY A 41 -7.89 8.40 -6.59
C GLY A 41 -6.99 9.50 -7.15
N TRP A 42 -6.39 10.30 -6.26
CA TRP A 42 -5.46 11.35 -6.65
C TRP A 42 -4.29 10.85 -7.51
N ALA A 43 -3.71 9.69 -7.17
CA ALA A 43 -2.60 9.13 -7.94
C ALA A 43 -3.01 8.74 -9.37
N TRP A 44 -4.22 8.20 -9.54
CA TRP A 44 -4.76 7.88 -10.86
C TRP A 44 -5.03 9.12 -11.71
N ASP A 45 -5.45 10.22 -11.08
CA ASP A 45 -5.71 11.49 -11.75
C ASP A 45 -4.41 12.22 -12.09
N ALA A 46 -3.45 12.24 -11.16
CA ALA A 46 -2.20 12.97 -11.29
C ALA A 46 -1.22 12.31 -12.28
N GLN A 47 -1.28 10.97 -12.43
CA GLN A 47 -0.34 10.26 -13.29
C GLN A 47 -1.03 9.21 -14.17
N PRO A 48 -1.45 9.59 -15.39
CA PRO A 48 -2.21 8.72 -16.30
C PRO A 48 -1.49 7.43 -16.72
N ALA A 49 -0.16 7.40 -16.64
CA ALA A 49 0.64 6.22 -16.96
C ALA A 49 0.61 5.14 -15.87
N LEU A 50 0.19 5.47 -14.64
CA LEU A 50 0.07 4.49 -13.57
C LEU A 50 -1.10 3.57 -13.86
N THR A 51 -0.83 2.27 -13.87
CA THR A 51 -1.85 1.22 -13.98
C THR A 51 -1.96 0.40 -12.70
N ARG A 52 -0.97 0.50 -11.81
CA ARG A 52 -0.88 -0.29 -10.56
C ARG A 52 -0.29 0.51 -9.39
N LEU A 53 -1.00 0.51 -8.27
CA LEU A 53 -0.53 1.03 -6.99
C LEU A 53 -0.33 -0.15 -6.05
N PHE A 54 0.87 -0.31 -5.49
CA PHE A 54 1.20 -1.48 -4.67
C PHE A 54 1.59 -1.08 -3.25
N ALA A 55 1.07 -1.80 -2.25
CA ALA A 55 1.32 -1.55 -0.84
C ALA A 55 2.07 -2.75 -0.22
N PRO A 56 3.36 -2.61 0.08
CA PRO A 56 4.12 -3.64 0.79
C PRO A 56 3.80 -3.60 2.29
N ILE A 57 3.34 -4.73 2.85
CA ILE A 57 2.87 -4.79 4.24
C ILE A 57 3.57 -5.95 4.96
N PHE A 58 3.92 -5.76 6.23
CA PHE A 58 4.41 -6.88 7.06
C PHE A 58 3.33 -7.95 7.21
N ALA A 59 3.69 -9.22 7.00
CA ALA A 59 2.71 -10.32 6.99
C ALA A 59 1.93 -10.46 8.32
N TRP A 60 2.54 -10.11 9.44
CA TRP A 60 1.91 -10.13 10.77
C TRP A 60 0.99 -8.91 11.03
N ASN A 61 1.05 -7.86 10.22
CA ASN A 61 0.26 -6.65 10.42
C ASN A 61 -1.13 -6.78 9.79
N ALA A 62 -2.01 -7.54 10.44
CA ALA A 62 -3.38 -7.77 9.98
C ALA A 62 -4.21 -6.48 9.89
N ALA A 63 -3.90 -5.45 10.69
CA ALA A 63 -4.61 -4.18 10.65
C ALA A 63 -4.38 -3.44 9.32
N SER A 64 -3.13 -3.30 8.89
CA SER A 64 -2.81 -2.70 7.58
C SER A 64 -3.37 -3.51 6.42
N GLN A 65 -3.31 -4.86 6.49
CA GLN A 65 -3.91 -5.70 5.45
C GLN A 65 -5.42 -5.47 5.30
N ARG A 66 -6.15 -5.33 6.42
CA ARG A 66 -7.58 -4.99 6.39
C ARG A 66 -7.85 -3.60 5.81
N VAL A 67 -6.98 -2.62 6.07
CA VAL A 67 -7.08 -1.29 5.46
C VAL A 67 -6.94 -1.40 3.94
N ALA A 68 -5.89 -2.06 3.45
CA ALA A 68 -5.68 -2.26 2.01
C ALA A 68 -6.88 -2.96 1.36
N ALA A 69 -7.33 -4.08 1.92
CA ALA A 69 -8.47 -4.83 1.41
C ALA A 69 -9.76 -3.99 1.37
N LYS A 70 -10.04 -3.20 2.43
CA LYS A 70 -11.19 -2.30 2.48
C LYS A 70 -11.14 -1.20 1.41
N CYS A 71 -9.94 -0.78 1.01
CA CYS A 71 -9.73 0.23 -0.01
C CYS A 71 -9.67 -0.36 -1.43
N GLY A 72 -10.05 -1.63 -1.62
CA GLY A 72 -10.10 -2.28 -2.93
C GLY A 72 -8.75 -2.83 -3.42
N TYR A 73 -7.73 -2.86 -2.57
CA TYR A 73 -6.47 -3.49 -2.93
C TYR A 73 -6.61 -5.02 -2.78
N VAL A 74 -6.11 -5.77 -3.75
CA VAL A 74 -6.07 -7.24 -3.73
C VAL A 74 -4.71 -7.72 -3.24
N LYS A 75 -4.67 -8.86 -2.54
CA LYS A 75 -3.42 -9.51 -2.15
C LYS A 75 -2.84 -10.24 -3.36
N GLU A 76 -1.73 -9.75 -3.89
CA GLU A 76 -1.07 -10.33 -5.07
C GLU A 76 -0.08 -11.43 -4.71
N ALA A 77 0.62 -11.29 -3.58
CA ALA A 77 1.68 -12.21 -3.21
C ALA A 77 1.90 -12.32 -1.71
N GLU A 78 2.37 -13.49 -1.31
CA GLU A 78 3.08 -13.71 -0.05
C GLU A 78 4.57 -13.80 -0.35
N LEU A 79 5.38 -13.08 0.42
CA LEU A 79 6.80 -12.91 0.18
C LEU A 79 7.57 -13.33 1.43
N PRO A 80 7.91 -14.63 1.58
CA PRO A 80 8.67 -15.12 2.71
C PRO A 80 10.07 -14.47 2.74
N ARG A 81 10.54 -14.11 3.94
CA ARG A 81 11.91 -13.62 4.19
C ARG A 81 12.32 -12.41 3.33
N SER A 82 11.37 -11.55 2.97
CA SER A 82 11.57 -10.48 2.00
C SER A 82 11.76 -9.08 2.62
N ALA A 83 11.96 -8.98 3.94
CA ALA A 83 12.29 -7.74 4.63
C ALA A 83 13.12 -7.98 5.89
N ILE A 84 13.82 -6.94 6.33
CA ILE A 84 14.52 -6.89 7.62
C ILE A 84 13.87 -5.80 8.47
N LYS A 85 13.49 -6.14 9.70
CA LYS A 85 13.01 -5.17 10.70
C LYS A 85 13.66 -5.47 12.04
N ALA A 86 14.29 -4.45 12.63
CA ALA A 86 15.00 -4.57 13.90
C ALA A 86 15.96 -5.79 13.95
N GLY A 87 16.75 -5.97 12.89
CA GLY A 87 17.72 -7.07 12.77
C GLY A 87 17.12 -8.46 12.49
N ARG A 88 15.80 -8.59 12.35
CA ARG A 88 15.14 -9.87 12.05
C ARG A 88 14.63 -9.90 10.62
N VAL A 89 14.91 -11.02 9.95
CA VAL A 89 14.29 -11.35 8.66
C VAL A 89 12.83 -11.71 8.90
N ILE A 90 11.93 -11.08 8.16
CA ILE A 90 10.48 -11.23 8.30
C ILE A 90 9.80 -11.36 6.94
N ASP A 91 8.57 -11.87 6.98
CA ASP A 91 7.74 -12.03 5.79
C ASP A 91 6.96 -10.75 5.48
N ARG A 92 6.71 -10.52 4.19
CA ARG A 92 5.78 -9.50 3.70
C ARG A 92 4.65 -10.12 2.92
N VAL A 93 3.62 -9.34 2.75
CA VAL A 93 2.55 -9.55 1.77
C VAL A 93 2.51 -8.33 0.85
N GLN A 94 2.19 -8.57 -0.41
CA GLN A 94 2.04 -7.51 -1.41
C GLN A 94 0.56 -7.33 -1.70
N TYR A 95 0.06 -6.13 -1.46
CA TYR A 95 -1.28 -5.73 -1.90
C TYR A 95 -1.18 -4.77 -3.08
N ALA A 96 -2.19 -4.70 -3.93
CA ALA A 96 -2.25 -3.73 -5.02
C ALA A 96 -3.65 -3.35 -5.45
N ALA A 97 -3.82 -2.11 -5.88
CA ALA A 97 -4.97 -1.62 -6.61
C ALA A 97 -4.59 -1.40 -8.07
N TYR A 98 -5.53 -1.71 -8.97
CA TYR A 98 -5.39 -1.50 -10.40
C TYR A 98 -6.26 -0.34 -10.83
N ARG A 99 -5.78 0.43 -11.81
CA ARG A 99 -6.56 1.54 -12.38
C ARG A 99 -7.87 1.00 -12.94
N PRO A 100 -9.03 1.54 -12.56
CA PRO A 100 -10.31 1.17 -13.17
C PRO A 100 -10.30 1.50 -14.68
N HIS A 101 -11.02 0.69 -15.46
CA HIS A 101 -11.23 0.93 -16.90
C HIS A 101 -12.14 2.13 -17.14
#